data_AF-F9MNJ7-F1
#
_entry.id   AF-F9MNJ7-F1
#
_cell.length_a   1.000
_cell.length_b   1.000
_cell.length_c   1.000
_cell.angle_alpha   90.00
_cell.angle_beta   90.00
_cell.angle_gamma   90.00
#
_symmetry.space_group_name_H-M   'P 1'
#
loop_
_entity.id
_entity.type
_entity.pdbx_description
1 polymer ?
#
loop_
_entity_poly.entity_id
_entity_poly.type
_entity_poly.pdbx_seq_one_letter_code
_entity_poly.pdbx_strand_id
1 'polypeptide(L)' 'MDETIRKEAIAIFNRLGLSEEEAIELFYKRTIYAGKMPFDASKGATKGQVKKKRMNERFAEWDAF' A
#
# COMPACT_ATOMS: atom_id res chain seq x y z
N MET A 1 15.64 -9.81 -13.85
CA MET A 1 14.16 -9.92 -13.79
C MET A 1 13.81 -11.28 -14.33
N ASP A 2 12.91 -12.00 -13.68
CA ASP A 2 12.43 -13.27 -14.23
C ASP A 2 11.54 -12.97 -15.44
N GLU A 3 11.90 -13.54 -16.60
CA GLU A 3 11.22 -13.30 -17.87
C GLU A 3 9.79 -13.86 -17.86
N THR A 4 9.52 -14.89 -17.05
CA THR A 4 8.17 -15.44 -16.88
C THR A 4 7.26 -14.42 -16.19
N ILE A 5 7.72 -13.87 -15.07
CA ILE A 5 7.01 -12.85 -14.29
C ILE A 5 6.76 -11.59 -15.14
N ARG A 6 7.75 -11.18 -15.94
CA ARG A 6 7.60 -10.02 -16.82
C ARG A 6 6.47 -10.22 -17.84
N LYS A 7 6.43 -11.38 -18.51
CA LYS A 7 5.38 -11.70 -19.49
C LYS A 7 3.99 -11.75 -18.86
N GLU A 8 3.88 -12.29 -17.65
CA GLU A 8 2.62 -12.31 -16.89
C GLU A 8 2.16 -10.88 -16.55
N ALA A 9 3.07 -10.03 -16.08
CA ALA A 9 2.76 -8.63 -15.79
C ALA A 9 2.29 -7.87 -17.04
N ILE A 10 2.98 -8.04 -18.17
CA ILE A 10 2.58 -7.45 -19.46
C ILE A 10 1.17 -7.90 -19.87
N ALA A 11 0.86 -9.18 -19.71
CA ALA A 11 -0.49 -9.70 -20.03
C ALA A 11 -1.57 -9.08 -19.14
N ILE A 12 -1.26 -8.81 -17.86
CA ILE A 12 -2.17 -8.12 -16.94
C ILE A 12 -2.35 -6.65 -17.36
N PHE A 13 -1.27 -5.92 -17.64
CA PHE A 13 -1.35 -4.53 -18.06
C PHE A 13 -2.12 -4.36 -19.37
N ASN A 14 -1.89 -5.24 -20.35
CA ASN A 14 -2.63 -5.23 -21.60
C ASN A 14 -4.14 -5.45 -21.41
N ARG A 15 -4.54 -6.32 -20.46
CA ARG A 15 -5.97 -6.49 -20.10
C ARG A 15 -6.57 -5.24 -19.48
N LEU A 16 -5.75 -4.40 -18.84
CA LEU A 16 -6.13 -3.12 -18.27
C LEU A 16 -6.01 -1.96 -19.27
N GLY A 17 -5.62 -2.23 -20.52
CA GLY A 17 -5.42 -1.22 -21.54
C GLY A 17 -4.19 -0.33 -21.31
N LEU A 18 -3.18 -0.84 -20.58
CA LEU A 18 -1.92 -0.14 -20.29
C LEU A 18 -0.76 -0.89 -20.92
N SER A 19 0.19 -0.14 -21.48
CA SER A 19 1.51 -0.68 -21.84
C SER A 19 2.37 -0.90 -20.60
N GLU A 20 3.42 -1.73 -20.74
CA GLU A 20 4.43 -1.92 -19.69
C GLU A 20 5.06 -0.57 -19.27
N GLU A 21 5.38 0.28 -20.25
CA GLU A 21 6.01 1.57 -20.04
C GLU A 21 5.09 2.55 -19.29
N GLU A 22 3.80 2.64 -19.66
CA GLU A 22 2.83 3.48 -18.95
C GLU A 22 2.62 3.01 -17.51
N ALA A 23 2.54 1.69 -17.28
CA ALA A 23 2.39 1.15 -15.94
C ALA A 23 3.59 1.51 -15.04
N ILE A 24 4.81 1.43 -15.59
CA ILE A 24 6.04 1.83 -14.90
C ILE A 24 6.06 3.34 -14.64
N GLU A 25 5.69 4.15 -15.63
CA GLU A 25 5.66 5.61 -15.50
C GLU A 25 4.66 6.04 -14.42
N LEU A 26 3.45 5.47 -14.43
CA LEU A 26 2.43 5.71 -13.41
C LEU A 26 2.91 5.31 -12.02
N PHE A 27 3.60 4.19 -11.90
CA PHE A 27 4.18 3.73 -10.65
C PHE A 27 5.15 4.77 -10.08
N TYR A 28 6.08 5.29 -10.90
CA TYR A 28 7.02 6.31 -10.45
C TYR A 28 6.36 7.65 -10.14
N LYS A 29 5.45 8.12 -11.00
CA LYS A 29 4.65 9.34 -10.75
C LYS A 29 3.95 9.25 -9.39
N ARG A 30 3.30 8.12 -9.11
CA ARG A 30 2.60 7.89 -7.84
C ARG A 30 3.56 7.82 -6.65
N THR A 31 4.69 7.15 -6.81
CA THR A 31 5.70 6.98 -5.75
C THR A 31 6.32 8.32 -5.36
N ILE A 32 6.69 9.14 -6.36
CA ILE A 32 7.25 10.48 -6.14
C ILE A 32 6.19 11.38 -5.49
N TYR A 33 4.99 11.42 -6.04
CA TYR A 33 3.90 12.25 -5.50
C TYR A 33 3.55 11.89 -4.05
N ALA A 34 3.52 10.60 -3.71
CA ALA A 34 3.19 10.13 -2.36
C ALA A 34 4.39 10.16 -1.39
N GLY A 35 5.62 10.28 -1.91
CA GLY A 35 6.86 10.14 -1.13
C GLY A 35 7.06 8.74 -0.52
N LYS A 36 6.31 7.73 -0.99
CA LYS A 36 6.35 6.35 -0.48
C LYS A 36 5.86 5.35 -1.52
N MET A 37 6.24 4.08 -1.34
CA MET A 37 5.87 3.00 -2.25
C MET A 37 4.35 2.77 -2.28
N PRO A 38 3.72 2.68 -3.47
CA PRO A 38 2.27 2.53 -3.61
C PRO A 38 1.76 1.12 -3.23
N PHE A 39 2.64 0.20 -2.84
CA PHE A 39 2.29 -1.13 -2.33
C PHE A 39 1.99 -1.15 -0.82
N ASP A 40 2.27 -0.05 -0.11
CA ASP A 40 2.16 0.05 1.36
C ASP A 40 0.70 0.21 1.84
N ALA A 41 -0.28 0.20 0.93
CA ALA A 41 -1.71 0.26 1.27
C ALA A 41 -2.22 -1.02 1.97
N SER A 42 -1.47 -2.13 1.93
CA SER A 42 -1.83 -3.41 2.55
C SER A 42 -1.42 -3.54 4.03
N LYS A 43 -0.71 -2.56 4.61
CA LYS A 43 -0.58 -2.47 6.07
C LYS A 43 -1.83 -1.83 6.66
N GLY A 44 -2.87 -2.66 6.78
CA GLY A 44 -4.04 -2.39 7.60
C GLY A 44 -3.63 -1.85 8.97
N ALA A 45 -4.43 -0.91 9.47
CA ALA A 45 -4.19 -0.11 10.66
C ALA A 45 -2.89 0.71 10.58
N THR A 46 -3.04 1.93 10.07
CA THR A 46 -2.09 3.02 10.33
C THR A 46 -1.63 2.97 11.80
N LYS A 47 -0.33 3.10 12.07
CA LYS A 47 0.23 3.08 13.45
C LYS A 47 -0.54 3.99 14.43
N GLY A 48 -1.27 5.00 13.92
CA GLY A 48 -2.20 5.84 14.68
C GLY A 48 -3.44 5.12 15.23
N GLN A 49 -4.03 4.17 14.53
CA GLN A 49 -5.21 3.41 15.00
C GLN A 49 -4.85 2.43 16.13
N VAL A 50 -3.68 1.78 16.07
CA VAL A 50 -3.18 0.90 17.15
C VAL A 50 -2.86 1.70 18.41
N LYS A 51 -2.26 2.90 18.29
CA LYS A 51 -2.02 3.80 19.43
C LYS A 51 -3.34 4.26 20.08
N LYS A 52 -4.34 4.62 19.27
CA LYS A 52 -5.66 5.03 19.78
C LYS A 52 -6.37 3.90 20.53
N LYS A 53 -6.30 2.66 20.04
CA LYS A 53 -6.90 1.49 20.72
C LYS A 53 -6.24 1.21 22.08
N ARG A 54 -4.91 1.19 22.15
CA ARG A 54 -4.17 1.01 23.41
C ARG A 54 -4.40 2.14 24.42
N MET A 55 -4.60 3.36 23.94
CA MET A 55 -4.92 4.50 24.81
C MET A 55 -6.32 4.36 25.42
N ASN A 56 -7.29 3.91 24.62
CA ASN A 56 -8.67 3.72 25.09
C ASN A 56 -8.80 2.58 26.11
N GLU A 57 -8.06 1.47 25.91
CA GLU A 57 -8.03 0.34 26.85
C GLU A 57 -7.39 0.74 28.19
N ARG A 58 -6.28 1.49 28.17
CA ARG A 58 -5.63 1.99 29.40
C ARG A 58 -6.46 3.02 30.18
N PHE A 59 -7.33 3.78 29.51
CA PHE A 59 -8.27 4.68 30.17
C PHE A 59 -9.42 3.92 30.85
N ALA A 60 -9.96 2.88 30.19
CA ALA A 60 -11.01 2.04 30.75
C ALA A 60 -10.57 1.29 32.03
N GLU A 61 -9.29 0.91 32.12
CA GLU A 61 -8.72 0.31 33.33
C GLU A 61 -8.58 1.31 34.51
N TRP A 62 -8.50 2.61 34.23
CA TRP A 62 -8.38 3.65 35.25
C TRP A 62 -9.73 4.14 35.78
N ASP A 63 -10.78 4.14 34.94
CA ASP A 63 -12.14 4.56 35.31
C ASP A 63 -12.92 3.47 36.09
N ALA A 64 -12.29 2.31 36.29
CA ALA A 64 -12.84 1.15 36.99
C ALA A 64 -12.39 1.05 38.47
N PHE A 65 -11.73 2.08 39.00
CA PHE A 65 -11.30 2.21 40.40
C PHE A 65 -12.01 3.40 41.06
#